data_AF-A0A961Y507-F1
#
_entry.id   AF-A0A961Y507-F1
#
_cell.length_a   1.000
_cell.length_b   1.000
_cell.length_c   1.000
_cell.angle_alpha   90.00
_cell.angle_beta   90.00
_cell.angle_gamma   90.00
#
_symmetry.space_group_name_H-M   'P 1'
#
loop_
_entity.id
_entity.type
_entity.pdbx_description
1 polymer ?
#
loop_
_entity_poly.entity_id
_entity_poly.type
_entity_poly.pdbx_seq_one_letter_code
_entity_poly.pdbx_strand_id
1 'polypeptide(L)'
;MFKKTGDGRNTSTGQALIDMLDGCQHRGPDSTGFALYGDTHQGHLKLRFFVGSGDEADKAIARIKDVLSANSASIDDEETIGNNYRVVVTFSGDLQKLAYELEHAAKVISIGSSLEIIKDVGTAHDVDHTYHVQNFTGTHGLGHVRLATESDVKPEAAHPFWATGFADIAIVHNGQITNYWKMRRRLEQRGFEFNTDNDSELIAVYLADKLSQGIALEDALKTSIDDLDGTFSFLVSTKDEIGYAKDRLAVKPMVMYETDDMIAIASEEVSLNKLFPGKALNTTEPAPGTYRTWHR
;
A
#
# COMPACT_ATOMS: atom_id res chain seq x y z
N MET A 1 2.55 5.78 -8.75
CA MET A 1 2.53 5.99 -10.22
C MET A 1 1.29 5.31 -10.77
N PHE A 2 0.62 5.90 -11.76
CA PHE A 2 -0.56 5.31 -12.40
C PHE A 2 -0.54 5.56 -13.91
N LYS A 3 -0.78 4.50 -14.69
CA LYS A 3 -0.86 4.53 -16.16
C LYS A 3 -2.32 4.75 -16.57
N LYS A 4 -2.64 5.88 -17.19
CA LYS A 4 -3.99 6.26 -17.65
C LYS A 4 -4.38 5.55 -18.95
N THR A 5 -3.40 5.36 -19.84
CA THR A 5 -3.53 4.60 -21.08
C THR A 5 -2.77 3.29 -20.93
N GLY A 6 -3.22 2.23 -21.64
CA GLY A 6 -2.51 0.94 -21.66
C GLY A 6 -1.04 1.09 -22.09
N ASP A 7 -0.23 0.05 -21.88
CA ASP A 7 1.24 -0.01 -21.79
C ASP A 7 2.10 0.72 -22.86
N GLY A 8 1.89 2.02 -23.08
CA GLY A 8 2.59 2.85 -24.06
C GLY A 8 4.05 3.14 -23.71
N ARG A 9 4.57 2.56 -22.62
CA ARG A 9 5.97 2.61 -22.23
C ARG A 9 6.54 1.22 -22.09
N ASN A 10 7.77 1.05 -22.58
CA ASN A 10 8.58 -0.16 -22.41
C ASN A 10 9.00 -0.46 -20.96
N THR A 11 8.64 0.39 -19.99
CA THR A 11 9.02 0.23 -18.59
C THR A 11 7.86 -0.36 -17.80
N SER A 12 8.11 -1.49 -17.16
CA SER A 12 7.17 -2.12 -16.24
C SER A 12 6.84 -1.18 -15.08
N THR A 13 5.67 -1.38 -14.47
CA THR A 13 5.24 -0.55 -13.33
C THR A 13 6.17 -0.77 -12.14
N GLY A 14 6.67 -1.99 -11.95
CA GLY A 14 7.66 -2.31 -10.93
C GLY A 14 8.99 -1.59 -11.12
N GLN A 15 9.57 -1.63 -12.33
CA GLN A 15 10.84 -0.94 -12.61
C GLN A 15 10.70 0.58 -12.38
N ALA A 16 9.59 1.17 -12.84
CA ALA A 16 9.35 2.59 -12.64
C ALA A 16 9.26 2.97 -11.15
N LEU A 17 8.65 2.14 -10.31
CA LEU A 17 8.62 2.37 -8.86
C LEU A 17 10.01 2.23 -8.23
N ILE A 18 10.80 1.24 -8.62
CA ILE A 18 12.19 1.09 -8.16
C ILE A 18 13.01 2.33 -8.50
N ASP A 19 12.94 2.80 -9.75
CA ASP A 19 13.67 3.99 -10.20
C ASP A 19 13.27 5.25 -9.40
N MET A 20 11.97 5.42 -9.13
CA MET A 20 11.47 6.52 -8.30
C MET A 20 11.99 6.45 -6.86
N LEU A 21 11.99 5.26 -6.26
CA LEU A 21 12.44 5.06 -4.87
C LEU A 21 13.96 5.17 -4.75
N ASP A 22 14.71 4.74 -5.76
CA ASP A 22 16.16 4.91 -5.83
C ASP A 22 16.55 6.40 -5.76
N GLY A 23 15.77 7.27 -6.40
CA GLY A 23 15.95 8.73 -6.32
C GLY A 23 15.75 9.32 -4.91
N CYS A 24 15.11 8.59 -3.99
CA CYS A 24 14.82 9.03 -2.63
C CYS A 24 15.51 8.21 -1.53
N GLN A 25 16.54 7.40 -1.84
CA GLN A 25 17.22 6.60 -0.82
C GLN A 25 17.79 7.41 0.35
N HIS A 26 18.14 8.69 0.14
CA HIS A 26 18.59 9.60 1.21
C HIS A 26 17.52 9.86 2.27
N ARG A 27 16.24 9.56 1.98
CA ARG A 27 15.14 9.62 2.94
C ARG A 27 15.00 8.39 3.82
N GLY A 28 15.81 7.34 3.61
CA GLY A 28 15.84 6.15 4.47
C GLY A 28 16.08 4.84 3.72
N PRO A 29 17.28 4.23 3.83
CA PRO A 29 17.58 2.95 3.18
C PRO A 29 17.16 1.73 4.02
N ASP A 30 16.54 1.93 5.18
CA ASP A 30 16.37 0.87 6.17
C ASP A 30 15.30 -0.14 5.77
N SER A 31 14.24 0.31 5.12
CA SER A 31 13.18 -0.58 4.61
C SER A 31 12.46 0.04 3.44
N THR A 32 12.04 -0.82 2.53
CA THR A 32 11.35 -0.44 1.29
C THR A 32 10.11 -1.29 1.10
N GLY A 33 9.04 -0.68 0.60
CA GLY A 33 7.84 -1.41 0.23
C GLY A 33 7.16 -0.87 -1.01
N PHE A 34 6.39 -1.75 -1.63
CA PHE A 34 5.63 -1.54 -2.86
C PHE A 34 4.21 -2.07 -2.66
N ALA A 35 3.21 -1.33 -3.11
CA ALA A 35 1.85 -1.81 -3.31
C ALA A 35 1.63 -1.89 -4.81
N LEU A 36 1.38 -3.09 -5.32
CA LEU A 36 1.38 -3.41 -6.74
C LEU A 36 -0.01 -3.87 -7.16
N TYR A 37 -0.60 -3.22 -8.17
CA TYR A 37 -1.96 -3.50 -8.63
C TYR A 37 -1.94 -4.11 -10.03
N GLY A 38 -2.24 -5.40 -10.08
CA GLY A 38 -2.20 -6.22 -11.29
C GLY A 38 -3.58 -6.65 -11.75
N ASP A 39 -3.61 -7.60 -12.68
CA ASP A 39 -4.86 -8.18 -13.15
C ASP A 39 -5.64 -8.87 -12.02
N THR A 40 -6.97 -8.77 -12.12
CA THR A 40 -7.90 -9.38 -11.18
C THR A 40 -8.57 -10.59 -11.78
N HIS A 41 -8.65 -11.66 -11.00
CA HIS A 41 -9.43 -12.85 -11.34
C HIS A 41 -10.61 -12.95 -10.38
N GLN A 42 -11.82 -13.03 -10.95
CA GLN A 42 -13.04 -13.07 -10.15
C GLN A 42 -13.05 -14.28 -9.22
N GLY A 43 -13.28 -14.04 -7.92
CA GLY A 43 -13.29 -15.09 -6.90
C GLY A 43 -11.91 -15.48 -6.36
N HIS A 44 -10.82 -14.90 -6.86
CA HIS A 44 -9.47 -15.13 -6.34
C HIS A 44 -9.01 -13.98 -5.45
N LEU A 45 -8.34 -14.33 -4.35
CA LEU A 45 -7.64 -13.41 -3.46
C LEU A 45 -6.16 -13.77 -3.44
N LYS A 46 -5.32 -12.75 -3.48
CA LYS A 46 -3.88 -12.81 -3.24
C LYS A 46 -3.66 -12.36 -1.80
N LEU A 47 -3.07 -13.22 -0.99
CA LEU A 47 -2.77 -12.97 0.41
C LEU A 47 -1.26 -13.06 0.61
N ARG A 48 -0.73 -12.16 1.44
CA ARG A 48 0.68 -12.20 1.82
C ARG A 48 0.83 -11.99 3.32
N PHE A 49 1.79 -12.69 3.92
CA PHE A 49 2.02 -12.72 5.35
C PHE A 49 3.50 -12.60 5.68
N PHE A 50 3.82 -12.04 6.83
CA PHE A 50 5.12 -12.27 7.46
C PHE A 50 5.05 -13.57 8.26
N VAL A 51 5.94 -14.51 7.95
CA VAL A 51 6.00 -15.84 8.59
C VAL A 51 7.31 -16.10 9.32
N GLY A 52 8.34 -15.27 9.12
CA GLY A 52 9.66 -15.51 9.69
C GLY A 52 10.42 -16.59 8.92
N SER A 53 11.27 -17.36 9.59
CA SER A 53 12.10 -18.39 8.96
C SER A 53 12.16 -19.68 9.78
N GLY A 54 12.53 -20.79 9.12
CA GLY A 54 12.64 -22.11 9.74
C GLY A 54 11.33 -22.59 10.37
N ASP A 55 11.43 -23.28 11.52
CA ASP A 55 10.28 -23.87 12.21
C ASP A 55 9.17 -22.88 12.58
N GLU A 56 9.49 -21.59 12.77
CA GLU A 56 8.49 -20.56 13.04
C GLU A 56 7.61 -20.33 11.81
N ALA A 57 8.23 -20.26 10.63
CA ALA A 57 7.52 -20.11 9.36
C ALA A 57 6.61 -21.31 9.09
N ASP A 58 7.11 -22.52 9.27
CA ASP A 58 6.30 -23.74 9.06
C ASP A 58 5.05 -23.75 9.95
N LYS A 59 5.19 -23.34 11.22
CA LYS A 59 4.06 -23.25 12.15
C LYS A 59 3.09 -22.12 11.77
N ALA A 60 3.59 -20.98 11.32
CA ALA A 60 2.75 -19.87 10.88
C ALA A 60 1.95 -20.25 9.63
N ILE A 61 2.61 -20.86 8.63
CA ILE A 61 1.99 -21.35 7.41
C ILE A 61 0.92 -22.41 7.73
N ALA A 62 1.19 -23.34 8.65
CA ALA A 62 0.20 -24.31 9.09
C ALA A 62 -1.06 -23.65 9.66
N ARG A 63 -0.91 -22.66 10.56
CA ARG A 63 -2.05 -21.91 11.11
C ARG A 63 -2.83 -21.15 10.03
N ILE A 64 -2.15 -20.54 9.06
CA ILE A 64 -2.78 -19.85 7.93
C ILE A 64 -3.63 -20.85 7.13
N LYS A 65 -3.07 -22.03 6.80
CA LYS A 65 -3.78 -23.07 6.05
C LYS A 65 -5.00 -23.61 6.81
N ASP A 66 -4.89 -23.75 8.13
CA ASP A 66 -6.02 -24.17 8.97
C ASP A 66 -7.18 -23.16 8.90
N VAL A 67 -6.88 -21.85 8.99
CA VAL A 67 -7.89 -20.78 8.86
C VAL A 67 -8.51 -20.76 7.46
N LEU A 68 -7.71 -20.88 6.41
CA LEU A 68 -8.20 -20.92 5.02
C LEU A 68 -9.15 -22.11 4.83
N SER A 69 -8.76 -23.30 5.29
CA SER A 69 -9.57 -24.53 5.23
C SER A 69 -10.88 -24.39 6.01
N ALA A 70 -10.83 -23.85 7.24
CA ALA A 70 -12.00 -23.62 8.08
C ALA A 70 -13.02 -22.65 7.42
N ASN A 71 -12.55 -21.73 6.58
CA ASN A 71 -13.38 -20.79 5.82
C ASN A 71 -13.71 -21.26 4.40
N SER A 72 -13.43 -22.52 4.05
CA SER A 72 -13.67 -23.08 2.72
C SER A 72 -12.97 -22.31 1.58
N ALA A 73 -11.81 -21.70 1.87
CA ALA A 73 -10.94 -21.11 0.86
C ALA A 73 -10.05 -22.22 0.25
N SER A 74 -10.06 -22.34 -1.07
CA SER A 74 -9.22 -23.30 -1.79
C SER A 74 -7.91 -22.64 -2.18
N ILE A 75 -6.76 -23.27 -1.87
CA ILE A 75 -5.45 -22.76 -2.27
C ILE A 75 -5.20 -23.15 -3.74
N ASP A 76 -4.93 -22.14 -4.57
CA ASP A 76 -4.66 -22.30 -6.00
C ASP A 76 -3.14 -22.29 -6.28
N ASP A 77 -2.41 -21.45 -5.55
CA ASP A 77 -0.97 -21.24 -5.68
C ASP A 77 -0.39 -20.80 -4.34
N GLU A 78 0.84 -21.20 -4.03
CA GLU A 78 1.52 -20.79 -2.81
C GLU A 78 3.03 -20.77 -2.98
N GLU A 79 3.68 -19.81 -2.31
CA GLU A 79 5.12 -19.61 -2.38
C GLU A 79 5.65 -18.99 -1.09
N THR A 80 6.84 -19.42 -0.67
CA THR A 80 7.59 -18.77 0.40
C THR A 80 8.83 -18.13 -0.20
N ILE A 81 8.95 -16.80 -0.08
CA ILE A 81 10.11 -16.02 -0.50
C ILE A 81 10.60 -15.20 0.68
N GLY A 82 11.87 -15.34 1.04
CA GLY A 82 12.44 -14.66 2.21
C GLY A 82 11.67 -15.03 3.48
N ASN A 83 11.22 -14.02 4.22
CA ASN A 83 10.39 -14.20 5.42
C ASN A 83 8.88 -14.07 5.15
N ASN A 84 8.48 -14.12 3.89
CA ASN A 84 7.12 -13.89 3.44
C ASN A 84 6.51 -15.19 2.90
N TYR A 85 5.23 -15.39 3.21
CA TYR A 85 4.40 -16.41 2.58
C TYR A 85 3.35 -15.73 1.72
N ARG A 86 3.28 -16.12 0.45
CA ARG A 86 2.30 -15.68 -0.54
C ARG A 86 1.38 -16.85 -0.85
N VAL A 87 0.07 -16.62 -0.85
CA VAL A 87 -0.92 -17.63 -1.23
C VAL A 87 -2.01 -16.98 -2.06
N VAL A 88 -2.39 -17.65 -3.15
CA VAL A 88 -3.56 -17.31 -3.96
C VAL A 88 -4.64 -18.31 -3.63
N VAL A 89 -5.83 -17.82 -3.32
CA VAL A 89 -6.96 -18.67 -2.94
C VAL A 89 -8.21 -18.31 -3.72
N THR A 90 -9.02 -19.31 -4.02
CA THR A 90 -10.40 -19.11 -4.44
C THR A 90 -11.28 -19.01 -3.19
N PHE A 91 -11.98 -17.88 -3.03
CA PHE A 91 -12.81 -17.58 -1.87
C PHE A 91 -14.03 -16.73 -2.24
N SER A 92 -15.18 -17.05 -1.64
CA SER A 92 -16.47 -16.36 -1.91
C SER A 92 -17.25 -16.01 -0.63
N GLY A 93 -16.64 -16.18 0.54
CA GLY A 93 -17.26 -15.89 1.83
C GLY A 93 -17.08 -14.44 2.28
N ASP A 94 -17.25 -14.23 3.58
CA ASP A 94 -17.03 -12.92 4.22
C ASP A 94 -15.53 -12.62 4.34
N LEU A 95 -15.07 -11.68 3.51
CA LEU A 95 -13.67 -11.26 3.47
C LEU A 95 -13.22 -10.60 4.78
N GLN A 96 -14.07 -9.78 5.41
CA GLN A 96 -13.68 -9.06 6.62
C GLN A 96 -13.46 -10.04 7.76
N LYS A 97 -14.37 -11.01 7.90
CA LYS A 97 -14.22 -12.09 8.86
C LYS A 97 -12.94 -12.91 8.60
N LEU A 98 -12.71 -13.32 7.35
CA LEU A 98 -11.52 -14.08 6.98
C LEU A 98 -10.23 -13.31 7.31
N ALA A 99 -10.19 -12.01 6.96
CA ALA A 99 -9.06 -11.14 7.24
C ALA A 99 -8.72 -11.07 8.74
N TYR A 100 -9.72 -10.90 9.61
CA TYR A 100 -9.50 -10.87 11.05
C TYR A 100 -9.05 -12.23 11.60
N GLU A 101 -9.63 -13.34 11.17
CA GLU A 101 -9.17 -14.67 11.58
C GLU A 101 -7.73 -14.95 11.13
N LEU A 102 -7.34 -14.47 9.95
CA LEU A 102 -5.98 -14.59 9.43
C LEU A 102 -4.97 -13.73 10.21
N GLU A 103 -5.32 -12.49 10.57
CA GLU A 103 -4.47 -11.64 11.41
C GLU A 103 -4.22 -12.24 12.80
N HIS A 104 -5.19 -12.96 13.35
CA HIS A 104 -5.01 -13.71 14.58
C HIS A 104 -4.11 -14.95 14.43
N ALA A 105 -3.93 -15.46 13.21
CA ALA A 105 -3.08 -16.63 12.93
C ALA A 105 -1.63 -16.26 12.60
N ALA A 106 -1.43 -15.20 11.81
CA ALA A 106 -0.15 -14.67 11.38
C ALA A 106 -0.29 -13.21 10.97
N LYS A 107 0.83 -12.46 10.95
CA LYS A 107 0.80 -11.05 10.55
C LYS A 107 0.52 -10.92 9.05
N VAL A 108 -0.62 -10.35 8.70
CA VAL A 108 -1.00 -10.12 7.30
C VAL A 108 -0.29 -8.87 6.78
N ILE A 109 0.16 -8.95 5.53
CA ILE A 109 0.77 -7.83 4.80
C ILE A 109 -0.27 -7.16 3.92
N SER A 110 -1.02 -7.96 3.17
CA SER A 110 -2.11 -7.49 2.31
C SER A 110 -3.04 -8.63 1.94
N ILE A 111 -4.31 -8.28 1.75
CA ILE A 111 -5.29 -9.12 1.05
C ILE A 111 -5.90 -8.29 -0.08
N GLY A 112 -5.95 -8.84 -1.29
CA GLY A 112 -6.53 -8.16 -2.44
C GLY A 112 -6.86 -9.09 -3.60
N SER A 113 -7.75 -8.66 -4.48
CA SER A 113 -7.98 -9.31 -5.77
C SER A 113 -6.99 -8.84 -6.84
N SER A 114 -6.50 -7.60 -6.71
CA SER A 114 -5.51 -6.93 -7.57
C SER A 114 -4.21 -6.67 -6.82
N LEU A 115 -4.33 -6.27 -5.55
CA LEU A 115 -3.24 -5.78 -4.72
C LEU A 115 -2.32 -6.91 -4.26
N GLU A 116 -1.01 -6.68 -4.40
CA GLU A 116 0.02 -7.33 -3.62
C GLU A 116 0.93 -6.27 -2.99
N ILE A 117 1.07 -6.28 -1.66
CA ILE A 117 2.11 -5.49 -0.99
C ILE A 117 3.35 -6.35 -0.82
N ILE A 118 4.51 -5.84 -1.24
CA ILE A 118 5.82 -6.44 -1.03
C ILE A 118 6.64 -5.44 -0.25
N LYS A 119 7.13 -5.80 0.94
CA LYS A 119 7.96 -4.92 1.74
C LYS A 119 8.93 -5.70 2.61
N ASP A 120 10.15 -5.19 2.74
CA ASP A 120 11.22 -5.81 3.52
C ASP A 120 12.26 -4.77 3.97
N VAL A 121 13.23 -5.22 4.77
CA VAL A 121 14.42 -4.45 5.14
C VAL A 121 15.31 -4.24 3.91
N GLY A 122 15.92 -3.06 3.82
CA GLY A 122 16.85 -2.69 2.76
C GLY A 122 16.31 -1.72 1.73
N THR A 123 17.14 -1.45 0.73
CA THR A 123 16.84 -0.53 -0.38
C THR A 123 15.84 -1.12 -1.37
N ALA A 124 15.33 -0.30 -2.29
CA ALA A 124 14.48 -0.76 -3.38
C ALA A 124 15.12 -1.89 -4.21
N HIS A 125 16.45 -1.84 -4.40
CA HIS A 125 17.19 -2.88 -5.11
C HIS A 125 17.36 -4.16 -4.30
N ASP A 126 17.51 -4.08 -2.97
CA ASP A 126 17.59 -5.26 -2.11
C ASP A 126 16.27 -6.03 -2.09
N VAL A 127 15.15 -5.30 -1.98
CA VAL A 127 13.79 -5.86 -2.06
C VAL A 127 13.53 -6.42 -3.46
N ASP A 128 13.92 -5.70 -4.52
CA ASP A 128 13.80 -6.20 -5.89
C ASP A 128 14.61 -7.49 -6.15
N HIS A 129 15.84 -7.57 -5.64
CA HIS A 129 16.67 -8.77 -5.79
C HIS A 129 15.98 -10.02 -5.20
N THR A 130 15.22 -9.84 -4.13
CA THR A 130 14.53 -10.93 -3.43
C THR A 130 13.18 -11.28 -4.05
N TYR A 131 12.38 -10.27 -4.41
CA TYR A 131 10.98 -10.45 -4.82
C TYR A 131 10.70 -10.15 -6.30
N HIS A 132 11.74 -9.81 -7.07
CA HIS A 132 11.68 -9.54 -8.51
C HIS A 132 10.64 -8.48 -8.91
N VAL A 133 10.53 -7.42 -8.09
CA VAL A 133 9.56 -6.33 -8.25
C VAL A 133 9.66 -5.68 -9.64
N GLN A 134 10.86 -5.56 -10.20
CA GLN A 134 11.11 -4.98 -11.53
C GLN A 134 10.34 -5.69 -12.66
N ASN A 135 10.00 -6.96 -12.49
CA ASN A 135 9.27 -7.73 -13.51
C ASN A 135 7.75 -7.48 -13.43
N PHE A 136 7.27 -6.82 -12.38
CA PHE A 136 5.85 -6.59 -12.19
C PHE A 136 5.27 -5.62 -13.23
N THR A 137 4.28 -6.11 -13.97
CA THR A 137 3.50 -5.31 -14.92
C THR A 137 2.06 -5.23 -14.42
N GLY A 138 1.60 -4.01 -14.18
CA GLY A 138 0.26 -3.72 -13.68
C GLY A 138 -0.14 -2.30 -13.99
N THR A 139 -1.32 -1.88 -13.55
CA THR A 139 -1.89 -0.56 -13.89
C THR A 139 -1.23 0.57 -13.11
N HIS A 140 -0.96 0.33 -11.83
CA HIS A 140 -0.45 1.33 -10.93
C HIS A 140 0.18 0.73 -9.67
N GLY A 141 0.77 1.60 -8.86
CA GLY A 141 1.28 1.20 -7.55
C GLY A 141 1.81 2.36 -6.72
N LEU A 142 2.04 2.05 -5.45
CA LEU A 142 2.66 2.93 -4.46
C LEU A 142 4.02 2.38 -4.06
N GLY A 143 4.94 3.26 -3.69
CA GLY A 143 6.24 2.89 -3.16
C GLY A 143 6.59 3.76 -1.96
N HIS A 144 7.36 3.23 -1.02
CA HIS A 144 7.85 3.99 0.12
C HIS A 144 9.21 3.49 0.59
N VAL A 145 10.07 4.41 0.98
CA VAL A 145 11.35 4.16 1.66
C VAL A 145 11.30 4.79 3.04
N ARG A 146 11.70 4.04 4.07
CA ARG A 146 11.58 4.48 5.48
C ARG A 146 12.96 4.59 6.13
N LEU A 147 13.17 5.69 6.85
CA LEU A 147 14.28 5.88 7.79
C LEU A 147 13.79 5.59 9.21
N ALA A 148 14.38 4.61 9.86
CA ALA A 148 14.12 4.26 11.25
C ALA A 148 15.05 5.09 12.15
N THR A 149 14.59 6.26 12.60
CA THR A 149 15.43 7.16 13.43
C THR A 149 15.50 6.73 14.90
N GLU A 150 14.50 6.01 15.42
CA GLU A 150 14.38 5.68 16.85
C GLU A 150 13.76 4.29 17.14
N SER A 151 13.43 3.50 16.11
CA SER A 151 12.73 2.21 16.24
C SER A 151 13.53 1.09 15.59
N ASP A 152 13.30 -0.16 16.01
CA ASP A 152 13.81 -1.33 15.30
C ASP A 152 13.44 -1.27 13.80
N VAL A 153 14.40 -1.66 12.96
CA VAL A 153 14.19 -1.84 11.53
C VAL A 153 13.37 -3.11 11.33
N LYS A 154 12.07 -2.94 11.17
CA LYS A 154 11.07 -4.01 11.04
C LYS A 154 10.23 -3.78 9.79
N PRO A 155 10.15 -4.74 8.85
CA PRO A 155 9.30 -4.67 7.67
C PRO A 155 7.83 -4.38 7.97
N GLU A 156 7.33 -4.84 9.12
CA GLU A 156 5.93 -4.67 9.52
C GLU A 156 5.57 -3.21 9.74
N ALA A 157 6.53 -2.41 10.21
CA ALA A 157 6.38 -0.98 10.42
C ALA A 157 6.68 -0.16 9.16
N ALA A 158 7.12 -0.80 8.06
CA ALA A 158 7.34 -0.15 6.79
C ALA A 158 6.02 0.01 6.03
N HIS A 159 5.91 1.11 5.29
CA HIS A 159 4.87 1.32 4.29
C HIS A 159 5.13 0.46 3.05
N PRO A 160 4.10 0.23 2.21
CA PRO A 160 2.69 0.62 2.36
C PRO A 160 1.94 -0.14 3.47
N PHE A 161 0.83 0.46 3.93
CA PHE A 161 -0.13 -0.18 4.84
C PHE A 161 -1.41 -0.54 4.10
N TRP A 162 -1.93 -1.73 4.38
CA TRP A 162 -3.18 -2.25 3.88
C TRP A 162 -4.34 -1.88 4.82
N ALA A 163 -5.55 -1.75 4.28
CA ALA A 163 -6.76 -1.54 5.08
C ALA A 163 -7.26 -2.87 5.66
N THR A 164 -6.87 -3.16 6.91
CA THR A 164 -7.26 -4.39 7.62
C THR A 164 -8.76 -4.66 7.53
N GLY A 165 -9.12 -5.83 7.01
CA GLY A 165 -10.51 -6.25 6.83
C GLY A 165 -11.11 -5.94 5.45
N PHE A 166 -10.37 -5.32 4.53
CA PHE A 166 -10.86 -4.94 3.21
C PHE A 166 -9.93 -5.41 2.09
N ALA A 167 -10.44 -5.65 0.88
CA ALA A 167 -9.57 -5.96 -0.25
C ALA A 167 -9.04 -4.69 -0.91
N ASP A 168 -7.84 -4.78 -1.47
CA ASP A 168 -7.34 -3.88 -2.52
C ASP A 168 -7.11 -2.42 -2.12
N ILE A 169 -7.08 -2.07 -0.83
CA ILE A 169 -6.82 -0.70 -0.39
C ILE A 169 -5.48 -0.63 0.33
N ALA A 170 -4.57 0.19 -0.21
CA ALA A 170 -3.25 0.42 0.36
C ALA A 170 -2.91 1.91 0.37
N ILE A 171 -2.11 2.33 1.35
CA ILE A 171 -1.67 3.71 1.48
C ILE A 171 -0.18 3.86 1.75
N VAL A 172 0.36 5.01 1.35
CA VAL A 172 1.63 5.55 1.85
C VAL A 172 1.39 6.91 2.46
N HIS A 173 1.96 7.18 3.63
CA HIS A 173 1.69 8.38 4.42
C HIS A 173 3.00 8.99 4.91
N ASN A 174 3.16 10.28 4.67
CA ASN A 174 4.21 11.12 5.25
C ASN A 174 3.54 12.18 6.10
N GLY A 175 3.74 12.11 7.42
CA GLY A 175 2.99 12.94 8.33
C GLY A 175 2.84 12.34 9.72
N GLN A 176 1.96 12.96 10.49
CA GLN A 176 1.47 12.46 11.76
C GLN A 176 0.03 12.91 11.98
N ILE A 177 -0.84 11.96 12.30
CA ILE A 177 -2.23 12.22 12.69
C ILE A 177 -2.33 12.42 14.21
N THR A 178 -2.55 13.66 14.63
CA THR A 178 -2.60 14.08 16.03
C THR A 178 -3.87 13.62 16.76
N ASN A 179 -4.97 13.40 16.04
CA ASN A 179 -6.21 12.88 16.62
C ASN A 179 -6.39 11.35 16.45
N TYR A 180 -5.29 10.61 16.20
CA TYR A 180 -5.26 9.16 15.95
C TYR A 180 -6.14 8.35 16.90
N TRP A 181 -5.90 8.43 18.22
CA TRP A 181 -6.59 7.60 19.21
C TRP A 181 -8.10 7.87 19.26
N LYS A 182 -8.54 9.10 18.97
CA LYS A 182 -9.96 9.44 18.90
C LYS A 182 -10.61 8.78 17.69
N MET A 183 -9.95 8.82 16.55
CA MET A 183 -10.45 8.24 15.30
C MET A 183 -10.43 6.72 15.33
N ARG A 184 -9.35 6.11 15.83
CA ARG A 184 -9.24 4.65 16.05
C ARG A 184 -10.39 4.12 16.90
N ARG A 185 -10.63 4.72 18.08
CA ARG A 185 -11.71 4.29 18.98
C ARG A 185 -13.10 4.36 18.34
N ARG A 186 -13.35 5.33 17.45
CA ARG A 186 -14.63 5.44 16.72
C ARG A 186 -14.82 4.29 15.73
N LEU A 187 -13.74 3.84 15.09
CA LEU A 187 -13.77 2.71 14.17
C LEU A 187 -13.84 1.37 14.92
N GLU A 188 -13.12 1.22 16.03
CA GLU A 188 -13.22 0.04 16.91
C GLU A 188 -14.64 -0.14 17.47
N GLN A 189 -15.31 0.94 17.86
CA GLN A 189 -16.72 0.92 18.28
C GLN A 189 -17.70 0.43 17.20
N ARG A 190 -17.26 0.45 15.94
CA ARG A 190 -18.02 -0.03 14.78
C ARG A 190 -17.62 -1.44 14.34
N GLY A 191 -16.70 -2.08 15.06
CA GLY A 191 -16.26 -3.46 14.83
C GLY A 191 -15.01 -3.61 13.97
N PHE A 192 -14.28 -2.52 13.68
CA PHE A 192 -13.00 -2.62 12.96
C PHE A 192 -11.84 -3.00 13.88
N GLU A 193 -11.00 -3.91 13.42
CA GLU A 193 -9.75 -4.30 14.09
C GLU A 193 -8.54 -3.57 13.49
N PHE A 194 -7.51 -3.39 14.32
CA PHE A 194 -6.25 -2.72 13.97
C PHE A 194 -5.07 -3.52 14.53
N ASN A 195 -4.06 -3.77 13.71
CA ASN A 195 -2.92 -4.62 14.07
C ASN A 195 -1.64 -3.83 14.37
N THR A 196 -1.66 -2.52 14.15
CA THR A 196 -0.52 -1.63 14.38
C THR A 196 -0.95 -0.38 15.12
N ASP A 197 0.01 0.29 15.76
CA ASP A 197 -0.18 1.64 16.30
C ASP A 197 0.15 2.73 15.26
N ASN A 198 0.26 2.36 13.98
CA ASN A 198 0.60 3.29 12.91
C ASN A 198 -0.66 4.05 12.47
N ASP A 199 -0.56 5.37 12.36
CA ASP A 199 -1.65 6.22 11.85
C ASP A 199 -2.01 5.96 10.39
N SER A 200 -1.11 5.30 9.65
CA SER A 200 -1.35 4.92 8.27
C SER A 200 -2.39 3.81 8.16
N GLU A 201 -2.39 2.83 9.08
CA GLU A 201 -3.45 1.82 9.10
C GLU A 201 -4.81 2.46 9.41
N LEU A 202 -4.84 3.45 10.31
CA LEU A 202 -6.04 4.25 10.57
C LEU A 202 -6.59 4.91 9.32
N ILE A 203 -5.75 5.59 8.55
CA ILE A 203 -6.17 6.26 7.30
C ILE A 203 -6.70 5.22 6.30
N ALA A 204 -6.02 4.07 6.16
CA ALA A 204 -6.43 3.01 5.25
C ALA A 204 -7.84 2.46 5.61
N VAL A 205 -8.06 2.10 6.87
CA VAL A 205 -9.36 1.60 7.37
C VAL A 205 -10.44 2.68 7.29
N TYR A 206 -10.11 3.94 7.61
CA TYR A 206 -11.04 5.07 7.47
C TYR A 206 -11.54 5.22 6.04
N LEU A 207 -10.64 5.20 5.06
CA LEU A 207 -11.02 5.31 3.65
C LEU A 207 -11.82 4.09 3.19
N ALA A 208 -11.37 2.89 3.56
CA ALA A 208 -12.04 1.65 3.21
C ALA A 208 -13.47 1.58 3.75
N ASP A 209 -13.67 2.02 4.99
CA ASP A 209 -14.99 2.13 5.60
C ASP A 209 -15.92 3.06 4.80
N LYS A 210 -15.44 4.24 4.40
CA LYS A 210 -16.22 5.20 3.58
C LYS A 210 -16.60 4.59 2.23
N LEU A 211 -15.64 3.96 1.56
CA LEU A 211 -15.87 3.28 0.28
C LEU A 211 -16.91 2.15 0.42
N SER A 212 -16.86 1.38 1.52
CA SER A 212 -17.84 0.30 1.78
C SER A 212 -19.28 0.80 1.96
N GLN A 213 -19.45 2.08 2.30
CA GLN A 213 -20.75 2.76 2.40
C GLN A 213 -21.19 3.39 1.05
N GLY A 214 -20.46 3.15 -0.03
CA GLY A 214 -20.76 3.69 -1.37
C GLY A 214 -20.32 5.13 -1.59
N ILE A 215 -19.47 5.69 -0.71
CA ILE A 215 -18.88 7.01 -0.90
C ILE A 215 -17.76 6.89 -1.93
N ALA A 216 -17.69 7.81 -2.89
CA ALA A 216 -16.61 7.85 -3.88
C ALA A 216 -15.26 8.16 -3.21
N LEU A 217 -14.16 7.64 -3.77
CA LEU A 217 -12.82 7.86 -3.19
C LEU A 217 -12.47 9.35 -3.07
N GLU A 218 -12.82 10.15 -4.09
CA GLU A 218 -12.59 11.59 -4.08
C GLU A 218 -13.30 12.30 -2.92
N ASP A 219 -14.56 11.92 -2.64
CA ASP A 219 -15.32 12.45 -1.50
C ASP A 219 -14.77 11.94 -0.16
N ALA A 220 -14.33 10.69 -0.10
CA ALA A 220 -13.68 10.15 1.09
C ALA A 220 -12.38 10.92 1.42
N LEU A 221 -11.57 11.23 0.40
CA LEU A 221 -10.36 12.04 0.52
C LEU A 221 -10.69 13.46 0.97
N LYS A 222 -11.72 14.08 0.40
CA LYS A 222 -12.23 15.38 0.85
C LYS A 222 -12.55 15.36 2.34
N THR A 223 -13.34 14.38 2.79
CA THR A 223 -13.72 14.27 4.20
C THR A 223 -12.54 13.97 5.11
N SER A 224 -11.51 13.27 4.62
CA SER A 224 -10.30 12.98 5.39
C SER A 224 -9.55 14.25 5.80
N ILE A 225 -9.57 15.31 4.97
CA ILE A 225 -8.93 16.60 5.26
C ILE A 225 -9.65 17.34 6.41
N ASP A 226 -10.94 17.08 6.59
CA ASP A 226 -11.76 17.66 7.67
C ASP A 226 -11.71 16.83 8.96
N ASP A 227 -11.70 15.51 8.83
CA ASP A 227 -11.80 14.60 9.97
C ASP A 227 -10.45 14.30 10.64
N LEU A 228 -9.35 14.33 9.88
CA LEU A 228 -8.00 14.01 10.36
C LEU A 228 -7.26 15.28 10.76
N ASP A 229 -6.83 15.36 12.02
CA ASP A 229 -6.05 16.49 12.52
C ASP A 229 -4.56 16.13 12.47
N GLY A 230 -3.73 16.99 11.88
CA GLY A 230 -2.29 16.82 11.88
C GLY A 230 -1.62 17.44 10.66
N THR A 231 -0.35 17.09 10.46
CA THR A 231 0.38 17.42 9.23
C THR A 231 0.56 16.14 8.44
N PHE A 232 -0.01 16.04 7.25
CA PHE A 232 0.01 14.82 6.47
C PHE A 232 -0.05 15.09 4.96
N SER A 233 0.60 14.19 4.25
CA SER A 233 0.47 13.99 2.83
C SER A 233 0.45 12.49 2.62
N PHE A 234 -0.63 11.98 2.06
CA PHE A 234 -0.72 10.55 1.78
C PHE A 234 -1.21 10.28 0.36
N LEU A 235 -0.79 9.14 -0.16
CA LEU A 235 -1.33 8.54 -1.37
C LEU A 235 -2.11 7.30 -0.99
N VAL A 236 -3.24 7.10 -1.63
CA VAL A 236 -4.08 5.91 -1.51
C VAL A 236 -4.23 5.27 -2.87
N SER A 237 -4.33 3.96 -2.85
CA SER A 237 -4.56 3.12 -4.01
C SER A 237 -5.71 2.18 -3.71
N THR A 238 -6.60 2.02 -4.66
CA THR A 238 -7.67 1.02 -4.68
C THR A 238 -7.47 0.12 -5.88
N LYS A 239 -8.34 -0.87 -6.10
CA LYS A 239 -8.28 -1.74 -7.29
C LYS A 239 -8.15 -0.94 -8.61
N ASP A 240 -8.91 0.15 -8.75
CA ASP A 240 -9.09 0.85 -10.02
C ASP A 240 -8.70 2.35 -9.96
N GLU A 241 -8.39 2.88 -8.78
CA GLU A 241 -8.09 4.31 -8.58
C GLU A 241 -6.83 4.54 -7.73
N ILE A 242 -6.11 5.61 -8.04
CA ILE A 242 -5.10 6.21 -7.15
C ILE A 242 -5.56 7.61 -6.76
N GLY A 243 -5.21 8.06 -5.56
CA GLY A 243 -5.49 9.42 -5.13
C GLY A 243 -4.49 9.95 -4.12
N TYR A 244 -4.58 11.25 -3.85
CA TYR A 244 -3.83 11.90 -2.78
C TYR A 244 -4.74 12.81 -1.95
N ALA A 245 -4.32 13.05 -0.70
CA ALA A 245 -4.81 14.16 0.09
C ALA A 245 -3.64 14.86 0.80
N LYS A 246 -3.71 16.19 0.88
CA LYS A 246 -2.73 17.05 1.52
C LYS A 246 -3.40 17.89 2.60
N ASP A 247 -2.80 17.92 3.79
CA ASP A 247 -3.30 18.72 4.90
C ASP A 247 -3.31 20.23 4.58
N ARG A 248 -4.03 21.00 5.40
CA ARG A 248 -4.22 22.45 5.20
C ARG A 248 -2.98 23.30 5.48
N LEU A 249 -2.02 22.77 6.22
CA LEU A 249 -0.73 23.42 6.50
C LEU A 249 0.31 23.08 5.43
N ALA A 250 0.13 21.97 4.70
CA ALA A 250 1.01 21.54 3.62
C ALA A 250 2.49 21.42 4.03
N VAL A 251 2.74 20.99 5.26
CA VAL A 251 4.11 20.90 5.82
C VAL A 251 4.94 19.82 5.13
N LYS A 252 4.27 18.77 4.63
CA LYS A 252 4.93 17.64 3.98
C LYS A 252 4.95 17.85 2.46
N PRO A 253 6.13 17.72 1.82
CA PRO A 253 6.28 18.00 0.40
C PRO A 253 5.59 16.93 -0.44
N MET A 254 4.99 17.36 -1.54
CA MET A 254 4.40 16.48 -2.55
C MET A 254 4.57 17.15 -3.92
N VAL A 255 5.19 16.45 -4.85
CA VAL A 255 5.43 16.91 -6.22
C VAL A 255 4.75 15.95 -7.17
N MET A 256 4.10 16.50 -8.18
CA MET A 256 3.26 15.81 -9.14
C MET A 256 3.73 16.09 -10.56
N TYR A 257 3.81 15.05 -11.37
CA TYR A 257 4.01 15.11 -12.81
C TYR A 257 2.90 14.36 -13.52
N GLU A 258 2.17 15.05 -14.38
CA GLU A 258 1.00 14.53 -15.08
C GLU A 258 1.14 14.73 -16.58
N THR A 259 0.85 13.67 -17.35
CA THR A 259 0.68 13.71 -18.81
C THR A 259 -0.67 13.10 -19.17
N ASP A 260 -0.99 13.08 -20.47
CA ASP A 260 -2.19 12.40 -20.97
C ASP A 260 -2.17 10.89 -20.67
N ASP A 261 -0.97 10.29 -20.60
CA ASP A 261 -0.79 8.85 -20.43
C ASP A 261 -0.57 8.40 -18.99
N MET A 262 -0.14 9.29 -18.09
CA MET A 262 0.25 8.86 -16.73
C MET A 262 0.28 9.99 -15.71
N ILE A 263 0.27 9.57 -14.45
CA ILE A 263 0.49 10.41 -13.28
C ILE A 263 1.57 9.78 -12.39
N ALA A 264 2.53 10.60 -11.97
CA ALA A 264 3.54 10.22 -10.98
C ALA A 264 3.59 11.28 -9.88
N ILE A 265 3.56 10.82 -8.63
CA ILE A 265 3.60 11.67 -7.44
C ILE A 265 4.72 11.17 -6.55
N ALA A 266 5.53 12.07 -6.02
CA ALA A 266 6.64 11.77 -5.11
C ALA A 266 6.80 12.88 -4.06
N SER A 267 7.61 12.63 -3.03
CA SER A 267 7.97 13.69 -2.07
C SER A 267 8.96 14.71 -2.66
N GLU A 268 9.75 14.32 -3.66
CA GLU A 268 10.77 15.18 -4.28
C GLU A 268 10.83 14.97 -5.79
N GLU A 269 11.24 16.01 -6.51
CA GLU A 269 11.38 15.98 -7.97
C GLU A 269 12.48 15.00 -8.45
N VAL A 270 13.51 14.74 -7.62
CA VAL A 270 14.59 13.80 -7.95
C VAL A 270 14.07 12.38 -8.24
N SER A 271 13.01 11.94 -7.57
CA SER A 271 12.33 10.67 -7.86
C SER A 271 11.65 10.68 -9.22
N LEU A 272 11.01 11.79 -9.59
CA LEU A 272 10.31 11.89 -10.87
C LEU A 272 11.30 11.96 -12.03
N ASN A 273 12.42 12.65 -11.84
CA ASN A 273 13.50 12.76 -12.84
C ASN A 273 14.10 11.40 -13.22
N LYS A 274 14.10 10.42 -12.31
CA LYS A 274 14.57 9.05 -12.57
C LYS A 274 13.76 8.35 -13.67
N LEU A 275 12.48 8.67 -13.79
CA LEU A 275 11.63 8.13 -14.86
C LEU A 275 11.95 8.72 -16.24
N PHE A 276 12.62 9.87 -16.28
CA PHE A 276 12.83 10.65 -17.50
C PHE A 276 14.23 11.26 -17.57
N PRO A 277 15.28 10.42 -17.59
CA PRO A 277 16.66 10.89 -17.56
C PRO A 277 16.93 11.86 -18.73
N GLY A 278 17.47 13.05 -18.39
CA GLY A 278 17.82 14.08 -19.36
C GLY A 278 16.65 14.92 -19.89
N LYS A 279 15.45 14.79 -19.35
CA LYS A 279 14.30 15.65 -19.71
C LYS A 279 13.93 16.58 -18.57
N ALA A 280 13.70 17.85 -18.89
CA ALA A 280 13.08 18.78 -17.95
C ALA A 280 11.61 18.39 -17.76
N LEU A 281 11.18 18.24 -16.50
CA LEU A 281 9.81 17.91 -16.15
C LEU A 281 9.05 19.16 -15.76
N ASN A 282 7.83 19.30 -16.27
CA ASN A 282 6.91 20.34 -15.80
C ASN A 282 6.17 19.82 -14.57
N THR A 283 6.86 19.82 -13.43
CA THR A 283 6.31 19.36 -12.16
C THR A 283 5.49 20.46 -11.47
N THR A 284 4.52 20.05 -10.67
CA THR A 284 3.69 20.96 -9.87
C THR A 284 3.54 20.43 -8.46
N GLU A 285 3.43 21.30 -7.47
CA GLU A 285 3.11 20.92 -6.10
C GLU A 285 1.61 21.15 -5.83
N PRO A 286 0.87 20.12 -5.37
CA PRO A 286 -0.50 20.31 -4.91
C PRO A 286 -0.63 21.36 -3.81
N ALA A 287 -1.64 22.20 -3.92
CA ALA A 287 -1.91 23.26 -2.96
C ALA A 287 -2.37 22.69 -1.60
N PRO A 288 -2.24 23.45 -0.49
CA PRO A 288 -2.72 23.01 0.82
C PRO A 288 -4.23 22.69 0.81
N GLY A 289 -4.63 21.64 1.54
CA GLY A 289 -6.04 21.24 1.64
C GLY A 289 -6.64 20.68 0.35
N THR A 290 -5.79 20.27 -0.61
CA THR A 290 -6.26 19.66 -1.86
C THR A 290 -6.21 18.14 -1.81
N TYR A 291 -7.03 17.55 -2.66
CA TYR A 291 -7.14 16.13 -2.91
C TYR A 291 -7.47 15.93 -4.39
N ARG A 292 -7.15 14.76 -4.92
CA ARG A 292 -7.53 14.36 -6.28
C ARG A 292 -7.44 12.85 -6.42
N THR A 293 -8.26 12.29 -7.31
CA THR A 293 -8.16 10.90 -7.76
C THR A 293 -7.92 10.80 -9.27
N TRP A 294 -7.40 9.66 -9.68
CA TRP A 294 -7.30 9.22 -11.06
C TRP A 294 -7.79 7.79 -11.12
N HIS A 295 -8.63 7.49 -12.11
CA HIS A 295 -9.22 6.18 -12.36
C HIS A 295 -8.98 5.78 -13.81
N ARG A 296 -9.22 4.50 -14.12
CA ARG A 296 -9.17 3.95 -15.47
C ARG A 296 -10.52 4.00 -16.17
#